data_AF-A0A534LNV4-F1
#
_entry.id   AF-A0A534LNV4-F1
#
_cell.length_a   1.000
_cell.length_b   1.000
_cell.length_c   1.000
_cell.angle_alpha   90.00
_cell.angle_beta   90.00
_cell.angle_gamma   90.00
#
_symmetry.space_group_name_H-M   'P 1'
#
loop_
_entity.id
_entity.type
_entity.pdbx_description
1 polymer ?
#
loop_
_entity_poly.entity_id
_entity_poly.type
_entity_poly.pdbx_seq_one_letter_code
_entity_poly.pdbx_strand_id
1 'polypeptide(L)'
;MEEILAAARSVDWRALGDRSVCDSCLGRLFGKLEHGLANAERGGAVREIAGIAGDPCWVCGGLTARYDDLAVLVARKLEPWEFETFRIGSKIDFELAAREESL
;
A
#
# COMPACT_ATOMS: atom_id res chain seq x y z
N MET A 1 5.55 16.54 -0.74
CA MET A 1 6.55 15.47 -0.55
C MET A 1 7.46 15.77 0.65
N GLU A 2 7.63 17.04 1.05
CA GLU A 2 8.58 17.44 2.08
C GLU A 2 8.27 16.86 3.46
N GLU A 3 6.99 16.86 3.87
CA GLU A 3 6.56 16.35 5.18
C GLU A 3 6.77 14.84 5.26
N ILE A 4 6.45 14.12 4.18
CA ILE A 4 6.66 12.67 4.05
C ILE A 4 8.14 12.32 4.21
N LEU A 5 9.02 13.04 3.52
CA LEU A 5 10.47 12.80 3.59
C LEU A 5 11.04 13.13 4.97
N ALA A 6 10.53 14.17 5.63
CA ALA A 6 10.91 14.51 7.00
C ALA A 6 10.49 13.43 8.00
N ALA A 7 9.25 12.94 7.89
CA ALA A 7 8.76 11.83 8.70
C ALA A 7 9.58 10.56 8.47
N ALA A 8 9.87 10.20 7.22
CA ALA A 8 10.66 9.03 6.86
C ALA A 8 12.07 9.02 7.47
N ARG A 9 12.72 10.19 7.60
CA ARG A 9 14.03 10.32 8.27
C ARG A 9 13.97 10.06 9.78
N SER A 10 12.78 10.11 10.38
CA SER A 10 12.56 9.95 11.82
C SER A 10 12.10 8.53 12.19
N VAL A 11 11.88 7.66 11.21
CA VAL A 11 11.47 6.26 11.41
C VAL A 11 12.68 5.39 11.70
N ASP A 12 12.58 4.51 12.70
CA ASP A 12 13.59 3.47 12.94
C ASP A 12 13.33 2.26 12.02
N TRP A 13 13.87 2.31 10.80
CA TRP A 13 13.67 1.28 9.77
C TRP A 13 14.19 -0.11 10.17
N ARG A 14 15.05 -0.21 11.19
CA ARG A 14 15.52 -1.50 11.74
C ARG A 14 14.38 -2.34 12.33
N ALA A 15 13.28 -1.71 12.75
CA ALA A 15 12.10 -2.40 13.25
C ALA A 15 11.48 -3.36 12.21
N LEU A 16 11.73 -3.12 10.91
CA LEU A 16 11.24 -3.99 9.84
C LEU A 16 12.10 -5.24 9.60
N GLY A 17 13.29 -5.33 10.20
CA GLY A 17 14.15 -6.52 10.10
C GLY A 17 14.52 -6.86 8.65
N ASP A 18 14.32 -8.11 8.26
CA ASP A 18 14.58 -8.63 6.90
C ASP A 18 13.36 -8.54 5.97
N ARG A 19 12.25 -7.94 6.42
CA ARG A 19 10.99 -7.89 5.67
C ARG A 19 11.08 -6.87 4.54
N SER A 20 10.97 -7.36 3.31
CA SER A 20 10.74 -6.53 2.12
C SER A 20 9.31 -5.98 2.08
N VAL A 21 9.16 -4.73 1.64
CA VAL A 21 7.87 -4.02 1.59
C VAL A 21 7.80 -3.21 0.30
N CYS A 22 6.81 -3.47 -0.56
CA CYS A 22 6.63 -2.74 -1.83
C CYS A 22 6.29 -1.25 -1.60
N ASP A 23 6.43 -0.42 -2.63
CA ASP A 23 6.18 1.02 -2.50
C ASP A 23 4.75 1.34 -2.04
N SER A 24 3.74 0.61 -2.51
CA SER A 24 2.36 0.82 -2.07
C SER A 24 2.15 0.54 -0.57
N CYS A 25 2.79 -0.47 0.00
CA CYS A 25 2.69 -0.75 1.44
C CYS A 25 3.57 0.21 2.26
N LEU A 26 4.76 0.54 1.75
CA LEU A 26 5.68 1.48 2.39
C LEU A 26 5.06 2.89 2.48
N GLY A 27 4.49 3.36 1.37
CA GLY A 27 3.86 4.68 1.31
C GLY A 27 2.57 4.78 2.12
N ARG A 28 1.87 3.66 2.34
CA ARG A 28 0.66 3.62 3.19
C ARG A 28 0.96 4.01 4.63
N LEU A 29 2.16 3.75 5.15
CA LEU A 29 2.59 4.21 6.48
C LEU A 29 2.50 5.73 6.64
N PHE A 30 2.63 6.47 5.54
CA PHE A 30 2.58 7.93 5.48
C PHE A 30 1.26 8.45 4.90
N GLY A 31 0.22 7.60 4.77
CA GLY A 31 -1.04 7.97 4.13
C GLY A 31 -1.83 9.09 4.82
N LYS A 32 -1.47 9.43 6.06
CA LYS A 32 -2.04 10.56 6.82
C LYS A 32 -1.35 11.90 6.56
N LEU A 33 -0.16 11.90 5.97
CA LEU A 33 0.62 13.10 5.67
C LEU A 33 0.33 13.50 4.23
N GLU A 34 0.08 14.77 3.92
CA GLU A 34 -0.22 15.23 2.55
C GLU A 34 -1.40 14.49 1.85
N HIS A 35 -1.97 15.04 0.79
CA HIS A 35 -3.08 14.42 0.05
C HIS A 35 -2.85 14.48 -1.47
N GLY A 36 -3.59 13.67 -2.23
CA GLY A 36 -3.51 13.66 -3.70
C GLY A 36 -2.40 12.78 -4.29
N LEU A 37 -1.64 12.07 -3.45
CA LEU A 37 -0.61 11.11 -3.87
C LEU A 37 -1.07 9.67 -3.63
N ALA A 38 -0.85 8.81 -4.62
CA ALA A 38 -1.00 7.37 -4.47
C ALA A 38 0.06 6.81 -3.51
N ASN A 39 -0.26 5.69 -2.86
CA ASN A 39 0.68 5.07 -1.93
C ASN A 39 2.00 4.66 -2.58
N ALA A 40 1.96 4.18 -3.83
CA ALA A 40 3.18 3.84 -4.57
C ALA A 40 4.11 5.04 -4.77
N GLU A 41 3.56 6.23 -5.06
CA GLU A 41 4.35 7.45 -5.23
C GLU A 41 5.03 7.86 -3.92
N ARG A 42 4.31 7.77 -2.80
CA ARG A 42 4.83 8.05 -1.46
C ARG A 42 5.95 7.07 -1.09
N GLY A 43 5.72 5.78 -1.31
CA GLY A 43 6.69 4.72 -1.00
C GLY A 43 7.94 4.85 -1.84
N GLY A 44 7.80 5.12 -3.14
CA GLY A 44 8.93 5.36 -4.04
C GLY A 44 9.78 6.54 -3.56
N ALA A 45 9.14 7.62 -3.10
CA ALA A 45 9.86 8.78 -2.57
C ALA A 45 10.68 8.48 -1.30
N VAL A 46 10.20 7.59 -0.42
CA VAL A 46 10.89 7.26 0.84
C VAL A 46 11.79 6.03 0.74
N ARG A 47 11.74 5.29 -0.37
CA ARG A 47 12.45 4.01 -0.58
C ARG A 47 13.94 4.10 -0.26
N GLU A 48 14.59 5.14 -0.78
CA GLU A 48 16.02 5.35 -0.59
C GLU A 48 16.36 5.63 0.88
N ILE A 49 15.52 6.42 1.57
CA ILE A 49 15.67 6.72 3.00
C ILE A 49 15.46 5.45 3.84
N ALA A 50 14.47 4.64 3.48
CA ALA A 50 14.14 3.42 4.20
C ALA A 50 15.23 2.35 4.04
N GLY A 51 15.84 2.24 2.86
CA GLY A 51 16.86 1.21 2.57
C GLY A 51 16.29 -0.22 2.56
N ILE A 52 14.98 -0.37 2.33
CA ILE A 52 14.25 -1.65 2.41
C ILE A 52 14.01 -2.19 1.01
N ALA A 53 14.17 -3.49 0.82
CA ALA A 53 13.85 -4.17 -0.44
C ALA A 53 12.34 -4.11 -0.76
N GLY A 54 11.99 -4.03 -2.05
CA GLY A 54 10.60 -3.93 -2.49
C GLY A 54 9.85 -5.26 -2.55
N ASP A 55 10.55 -6.34 -2.94
CA ASP A 55 9.93 -7.61 -3.31
C ASP A 55 10.68 -8.83 -2.75
N PRO A 56 9.97 -9.93 -2.45
CA PRO A 56 8.51 -10.04 -2.40
C PRO A 56 7.92 -9.25 -1.23
N CYS A 57 6.82 -8.51 -1.42
CA CYS A 57 6.24 -7.73 -0.33
C CYS A 57 5.70 -8.63 0.79
N TRP A 58 6.31 -8.55 1.97
CA TRP A 58 5.93 -9.34 3.14
C TRP A 58 4.49 -9.03 3.60
N VAL A 59 4.08 -7.76 3.50
CA VAL A 59 2.74 -7.30 3.89
C VAL A 59 1.68 -7.85 2.94
N CYS A 60 1.64 -7.38 1.69
CA CYS A 60 0.53 -7.65 0.78
C CYS A 60 0.72 -8.89 -0.10
N GLY A 61 1.90 -9.52 -0.10
CA GLY A 61 2.19 -10.67 -0.97
C GLY A 61 2.05 -10.37 -2.47
N GLY A 62 2.18 -9.11 -2.90
CA GLY A 62 1.99 -8.69 -4.29
C GLY A 62 0.55 -8.31 -4.66
N LEU A 63 -0.40 -8.31 -3.72
CA LEU A 63 -1.81 -7.93 -3.98
C LEU A 63 -1.94 -6.56 -4.63
N THR A 64 -1.12 -5.59 -4.25
CA THR A 64 -1.17 -4.21 -4.77
C THR A 64 -0.85 -4.13 -6.26
N ALA A 65 -0.02 -5.03 -6.78
CA ALA A 65 0.30 -5.11 -8.20
C ALA A 65 -0.86 -5.69 -9.03
N ARG A 66 -1.89 -6.25 -8.38
CA ARG A 66 -3.06 -6.86 -9.03
C ARG A 66 -4.29 -5.95 -9.06
N TYR A 67 -4.21 -4.71 -8.58
CA TYR A 67 -5.38 -3.85 -8.45
C TYR A 67 -6.13 -3.64 -9.78
N ASP A 68 -5.40 -3.36 -10.86
CA ASP A 68 -6.02 -3.13 -12.17
C ASP A 68 -6.72 -4.39 -12.70
N ASP A 69 -6.06 -5.55 -12.56
CA ASP A 69 -6.65 -6.82 -12.97
C ASP A 69 -7.90 -7.16 -12.17
N LEU A 70 -7.87 -6.92 -10.85
CA LEU A 70 -9.03 -7.11 -9.98
C LEU A 70 -10.15 -6.12 -10.33
N ALA A 71 -9.83 -4.87 -10.65
CA ALA A 71 -10.80 -3.87 -11.07
C ALA A 71 -11.49 -4.27 -12.38
N VAL A 72 -10.75 -4.81 -13.36
CA VAL A 72 -11.33 -5.35 -14.60
C VAL A 72 -12.30 -6.50 -14.33
N LEU A 73 -11.95 -7.41 -13.42
CA LEU A 73 -12.84 -8.52 -13.03
C LEU A 73 -14.12 -8.03 -12.35
N VAL A 74 -14.01 -7.03 -11.47
CA VAL A 74 -15.17 -6.40 -10.81
C VAL A 74 -16.04 -5.69 -11.84
N ALA A 75 -15.47 -4.89 -12.74
CA ALA A 75 -16.20 -4.15 -13.76
C ALA A 75 -17.01 -5.10 -14.68
N ARG A 76 -16.40 -6.20 -15.13
CA ARG A 76 -17.10 -7.24 -15.92
C ARG A 76 -18.27 -7.86 -15.17
N LYS A 77 -18.11 -8.11 -13.86
CA LYS A 77 -19.19 -8.67 -13.05
C LYS A 77 -20.35 -7.69 -12.84
N LEU A 78 -20.05 -6.40 -12.84
CA LEU A 78 -21.03 -5.33 -12.67
C LEU A 78 -21.70 -4.91 -13.99
N GLU A 79 -21.20 -5.34 -15.15
CA GLU A 79 -21.73 -4.99 -16.49
C GLU A 79 -23.25 -5.14 -16.64
N PRO A 80 -23.93 -6.16 -16.08
CA PRO A 80 -25.39 -6.29 -16.20
C PRO A 80 -26.20 -5.27 -15.38
N TRP A 81 -25.55 -4.43 -14.57
CA TRP A 81 -26.19 -3.54 -13.61
C TRP A 81 -25.88 -2.08 -13.92
N GLU A 82 -26.91 -1.24 -13.94
CA GLU A 82 -26.75 0.22 -14.02
C GLU A 82 -26.81 0.84 -12.63
N PHE A 83 -25.94 1.81 -12.35
CA PHE A 83 -25.88 2.53 -11.08
C PHE A 83 -25.28 3.91 -11.28
N GLU A 84 -25.77 4.89 -10.52
CA GLU A 84 -25.22 6.25 -10.49
C GLU A 84 -24.03 6.36 -9.51
N THR A 85 -24.08 5.59 -8.43
CA THR A 85 -23.03 5.53 -7.40
C THR A 85 -22.85 4.09 -6.92
N PHE A 86 -21.66 3.80 -6.37
CA PHE A 86 -21.35 2.49 -5.80
C PHE A 86 -20.59 2.65 -4.49
N ARG A 87 -20.63 1.60 -3.66
CA ARG A 87 -19.82 1.51 -2.44
C ARG A 87 -18.76 0.45 -2.62
N ILE A 88 -17.55 0.77 -2.21
CA ILE A 88 -16.44 -0.17 -2.17
C ILE A 88 -16.11 -0.48 -0.71
N GLY A 89 -15.89 -1.76 -0.44
CA GLY A 89 -15.50 -2.27 0.87
C GLY A 89 -14.59 -3.47 0.67
N SER A 90 -13.79 -3.78 1.68
CA SER A 90 -12.91 -4.95 1.66
C SER A 90 -13.15 -5.79 2.89
N LYS A 91 -13.06 -7.11 2.72
CA LYS A 91 -12.90 -8.05 3.82
C LYS A 91 -11.42 -8.43 3.85
N ILE A 92 -10.71 -7.95 4.86
CA ILE A 92 -9.29 -8.21 5.01
C ILE A 92 -9.11 -9.59 5.65
N ASP A 93 -8.20 -10.36 5.07
CA ASP A 93 -7.79 -11.65 5.63
C ASP A 93 -7.01 -11.44 6.94
N PHE A 94 -7.23 -12.31 7.92
CA PHE A 94 -6.65 -12.13 9.25
C PHE A 94 -5.12 -12.17 9.24
N GLU A 95 -4.50 -12.95 8.35
CA GLU A 95 -3.05 -13.03 8.23
C GLU A 95 -2.49 -11.74 7.61
N LEU A 96 -3.21 -11.15 6.66
CA LEU A 96 -2.83 -9.86 6.08
C LEU A 96 -2.91 -8.73 7.12
N ALA A 97 -3.98 -8.71 7.91
CA ALA A 97 -4.16 -7.74 8.98
C ALA A 97 -3.07 -7.89 10.06
N ALA A 98 -2.82 -9.12 10.53
CA ALA A 98 -1.80 -9.41 11.53
C ALA A 98 -0.39 -9.03 11.04
N ARG A 99 -0.12 -9.22 9.75
CA ARG A 99 1.14 -8.76 9.15
C ARG A 99 1.26 -7.25 9.25
N GLU A 100 0.26 -6.51 8.80
CA GLU A 100 0.26 -5.05 8.87
C GLU A 100 0.43 -4.51 10.30
N GLU A 101 -0.23 -5.12 11.29
CA GLU A 101 -0.13 -4.70 12.71
C GLU A 101 1.26 -4.89 13.34
N SER A 102 2.12 -5.70 12.72
CA SER A 102 3.46 -5.98 13.25
C SER A 102 4.58 -5.18 12.58
N LEU A 103 4.21 -4.25 11.69
CA LEU A 103 5.12 -3.28 11.06
C LEU A 103 5.47 -2.13 12.01
#